data_AF-A0A9E3U258-F1
#
_entry.id   AF-A0A9E3U258-F1
#
_cell.length_a   1.000
_cell.length_b   1.000
_cell.length_c   1.000
_cell.angle_alpha   90.00
_cell.angle_beta   90.00
_cell.angle_gamma   90.00
#
_symmetry.space_group_name_H-M   'P 1'
#
loop_
_entity.id
_entity.type
_entity.pdbx_description
1 polymer ?
#
loop_
_entity_poly.entity_id
_entity_poly.type
_entity_poly.pdbx_seq_one_letter_code
_entity_poly.pdbx_strand_id
1 'polypeptide(L)'
;MQSKFLTALLAASALAAPAYAQDQHDDIVVTATRVETPIRDLPADVTVIDADVALSRGQTTVAQALEDAPGLGVIQGGGLGQQTSLF
;
A
#
# COMPACT_ATOMS: atom_id res chain seq x y z
N MET A 1 9.43 -47.63 26.64
CA MET A 1 10.29 -46.44 26.43
C MET A 1 10.01 -45.66 25.14
N GLN A 2 9.08 -46.08 24.27
CA GLN A 2 8.86 -45.41 22.97
C GLN A 2 7.93 -44.18 23.01
N SER A 3 6.98 -44.08 23.96
CA SER A 3 6.05 -42.93 23.96
C SER A 3 6.70 -41.61 24.35
N LYS A 4 7.77 -41.64 25.16
CA LYS A 4 8.51 -40.43 25.58
C LYS A 4 9.24 -39.76 24.41
N PHE A 5 9.67 -40.55 23.41
CA PHE A 5 10.33 -40.04 22.21
C PHE A 5 9.36 -39.28 21.30
N LEU A 6 8.11 -39.76 21.22
CA LEU A 6 7.06 -39.16 20.39
C LEU A 6 6.61 -37.80 20.95
N THR A 7 6.55 -37.67 22.28
CA THR A 7 6.22 -36.39 22.94
C THR A 7 7.33 -35.34 22.78
N ALA A 8 8.60 -35.77 22.78
CA ALA A 8 9.73 -34.87 22.57
C ALA A 8 9.78 -34.34 21.12
N LEU A 9 9.41 -35.16 20.14
CA LEU A 9 9.39 -34.77 18.72
C LEU A 9 8.27 -33.74 18.41
N LEU A 10 7.11 -33.87 19.07
CA LEU A 10 6.00 -32.92 18.92
C LEU A 10 6.30 -31.55 19.57
N ALA A 11 7.10 -31.51 20.63
CA ALA A 11 7.53 -30.26 21.27
C ALA A 11 8.56 -29.50 20.42
N ALA A 12 9.40 -30.20 19.65
CA ALA A 12 10.41 -29.57 18.80
C ALA A 12 9.81 -28.88 17.56
N SER A 13 8.69 -29.37 17.02
CA SER A 13 8.04 -28.74 15.86
C SER A 13 7.31 -27.44 16.21
N ALA A 14 7.01 -27.18 17.49
CA ALA A 14 6.33 -25.96 17.94
C ALA A 14 7.22 -24.72 17.93
N LEU A 15 8.55 -24.87 17.91
CA LEU A 15 9.50 -23.76 17.81
C LEU A 15 9.94 -23.44 16.37
N ALA A 16 9.53 -24.24 15.39
CA ALA A 16 9.87 -24.05 13.97
C ALA A 16 8.87 -23.13 13.26
N ALA A 17 8.55 -21.98 13.86
CA ALA A 17 7.78 -20.95 13.15
C ALA A 17 8.67 -20.34 12.05
N PRO A 18 8.23 -20.32 10.78
CA PRO A 18 8.97 -19.60 9.74
C PRO A 18 9.01 -18.12 10.12
N ALA A 19 10.21 -17.56 10.19
CA ALA A 19 10.38 -16.12 10.26
C ALA A 19 9.98 -15.54 8.89
N TYR A 20 8.74 -15.09 8.77
CA TYR A 20 8.33 -14.27 7.63
C TYR A 20 9.13 -12.97 7.73
N ALA A 21 10.08 -12.79 6.82
CA ALA A 21 10.58 -11.45 6.54
C ALA A 21 9.37 -10.66 6.06
N GLN A 22 8.97 -9.64 6.82
CA GLN A 22 8.01 -8.67 6.31
C GLN A 22 8.72 -8.01 5.12
N ASP A 23 8.25 -8.28 3.91
CA ASP A 23 8.67 -7.53 2.72
C ASP A 23 8.16 -6.11 2.89
N GLN A 24 8.91 -5.32 3.67
CA GLN A 24 8.72 -3.90 3.81
C GLN A 24 9.26 -3.29 2.52
N HIS A 25 8.49 -3.39 1.44
CA HIS A 25 8.75 -2.63 0.23
C HIS A 25 8.60 -1.16 0.63
N ASP A 26 9.73 -0.48 0.79
CA ASP A 26 9.71 0.97 0.89
C ASP A 26 9.28 1.51 -0.48
N ASP A 27 8.09 2.12 -0.54
CA ASP A 27 7.59 2.70 -1.79
C ASP A 27 8.61 3.71 -2.32
N ILE A 28 9.03 3.51 -3.57
CA ILE A 28 9.95 4.42 -4.25
C ILE A 28 9.14 5.49 -4.95
N VAL A 29 9.36 6.75 -4.57
CA VAL A 29 8.66 7.91 -5.10
C VAL A 29 9.64 8.78 -5.87
N VAL A 30 9.28 9.13 -7.10
CA VAL A 30 10.08 10.01 -7.99
C VAL A 30 9.42 11.38 -8.18
N THR A 31 8.11 11.50 -7.93
CA THR A 31 7.33 12.73 -8.15
C THR A 31 7.73 13.86 -7.20
N ALA A 32 8.14 13.54 -5.97
CA ALA A 32 8.48 14.52 -4.95
C ALA A 32 9.87 15.17 -5.16
N THR A 33 10.89 14.39 -5.53
CA THR A 33 12.30 14.84 -5.57
C THR A 33 12.93 14.76 -6.96
N ARG A 34 12.23 14.19 -7.96
CA ARG A 34 12.74 13.86 -9.33
C ARG A 34 13.87 12.83 -9.35
N VAL A 35 14.15 12.18 -8.23
CA VAL A 35 15.10 11.07 -8.11
C VAL A 35 14.44 9.95 -7.32
N GLU A 36 14.85 8.71 -7.53
CA GLU A 36 14.33 7.57 -6.76
C GLU A 36 14.61 7.78 -5.28
N THR A 37 13.55 8.00 -4.50
CA THR A 37 13.64 8.26 -3.06
C THR A 37 12.64 7.38 -2.33
N PRO A 38 13.06 6.62 -1.31
CA PRO A 38 12.14 5.90 -0.44
C PRO A 38 11.17 6.86 0.25
N ILE A 39 9.90 6.47 0.39
CA ILE A 39 8.86 7.33 0.97
C ILE A 39 9.21 7.86 2.37
N ARG A 40 9.92 7.06 3.18
CA ARG A 40 10.39 7.44 4.53
C ARG A 40 11.44 8.56 4.56
N ASP A 41 12.12 8.78 3.44
CA ASP A 41 13.20 9.76 3.32
C ASP A 41 12.69 11.07 2.69
N LEU A 42 11.39 11.18 2.42
CA LEU A 42 10.77 12.38 1.84
C LEU A 42 10.52 13.46 2.91
N PRO A 43 10.79 14.74 2.58
CA PRO A 43 10.58 15.86 3.52
C PRO A 43 9.12 16.32 3.63
N ALA A 44 8.25 15.90 2.70
CA ALA A 44 6.85 16.26 2.63
C ALA A 44 5.97 15.01 2.74
N ASP A 45 4.74 15.19 3.22
CA ASP A 45 3.75 14.11 3.24
C ASP A 45 3.33 13.74 1.81
N VAL A 46 3.28 12.44 1.52
CA VAL A 46 2.98 11.91 0.19
C VAL A 46 2.01 10.75 0.32
N THR A 47 0.89 10.85 -0.40
CA THR A 47 -0.06 9.75 -0.59
C THR A 47 0.17 9.13 -1.96
N VAL A 48 0.46 7.83 -1.97
CA VAL A 48 0.55 7.03 -3.21
C VAL A 48 -0.81 6.38 -3.45
N ILE A 49 -1.36 6.58 -4.64
CA ILE A 49 -2.61 5.93 -5.08
C ILE A 49 -2.23 4.82 -6.04
N ASP A 50 -2.46 3.57 -5.62
CA ASP A 50 -2.22 2.39 -6.44
C ASP A 50 -3.31 2.24 -7.51
N ALA A 51 -2.88 2.06 -8.76
CA ALA A 51 -3.78 1.99 -9.90
C ALA A 51 -4.65 0.73 -9.90
N ASP A 52 -4.09 -0.43 -9.53
CA ASP A 52 -4.84 -1.68 -9.50
C ASP A 52 -5.89 -1.66 -8.40
N VAL A 53 -5.53 -1.09 -7.24
CA VAL A 53 -6.47 -0.87 -6.14
C VAL A 53 -7.59 0.09 -6.55
N ALA A 54 -7.27 1.24 -7.17
CA ALA A 54 -8.26 2.20 -7.65
C ALA A 54 -9.22 1.57 -8.69
N LEU A 55 -8.68 0.85 -9.67
CA LEU A 55 -9.46 0.16 -10.69
C LEU A 55 -10.35 -0.93 -10.09
N SER A 56 -9.87 -1.66 -9.08
CA SER A 56 -10.68 -2.68 -8.38
C SER A 56 -11.90 -2.09 -7.66
N ARG A 57 -11.84 -0.81 -7.29
CA ARG A 57 -12.94 -0.03 -6.69
C ARG A 57 -13.88 0.59 -7.74
N GLY A 58 -13.59 0.43 -9.03
CA GLY A 58 -14.35 1.03 -10.13
C GLY A 58 -13.99 2.49 -10.42
N GLN A 59 -12.89 3.00 -9.85
CA GLN A 59 -12.38 4.33 -10.17
C GLN A 59 -11.67 4.27 -11.53
N THR A 60 -12.29 4.82 -12.57
CA THR A 60 -11.80 4.75 -13.96
C THR A 60 -11.20 6.07 -14.43
N THR A 61 -11.25 7.10 -13.59
CA THR A 61 -10.70 8.43 -13.85
C THR A 61 -9.84 8.90 -12.68
N VAL A 62 -8.86 9.77 -12.96
CA VAL A 62 -8.00 10.36 -11.92
C VAL A 62 -8.81 11.19 -10.92
N ALA A 63 -9.87 11.86 -11.37
CA ALA A 63 -10.76 12.62 -10.47
C ALA A 63 -11.39 11.72 -9.40
N GLN A 64 -11.91 10.55 -9.79
CA GLN A 64 -12.47 9.58 -8.85
C GLN A 64 -11.41 9.00 -7.90
N ALA A 65 -10.19 8.78 -8.40
CA ALA A 65 -9.10 8.30 -7.56
C ALA A 65 -8.67 9.34 -6.51
N LEU A 66 -8.72 10.63 -6.85
CA LEU A 66 -8.38 11.74 -5.96
C LEU A 66 -9.43 12.02 -4.88
N GLU A 67 -10.67 11.52 -5.02
CA GLU A 67 -11.71 11.65 -3.98
C GLU A 67 -11.33 10.91 -2.69
N ASP A 68 -10.52 9.86 -2.79
CA ASP A 68 -10.02 9.09 -1.65
C ASP A 68 -8.82 9.77 -0.95
N ALA A 69 -8.25 10.84 -1.55
CA ALA A 69 -7.07 11.50 -1.02
C ALA A 69 -7.41 12.37 0.21
N PRO A 70 -6.69 12.20 1.34
CA PRO A 70 -6.99 12.95 2.55
C PRO A 70 -6.71 14.46 2.38
N GLY A 71 -7.62 15.29 2.88
CA GLY A 71 -7.44 16.75 2.90
C GLY A 71 -7.63 17.43 1.55
N LEU A 72 -8.16 16.74 0.53
CA LEU A 72 -8.43 17.29 -0.80
C LEU A 72 -9.94 17.35 -1.07
N GLY A 73 -10.43 18.49 -1.52
CA GLY A 73 -11.77 18.63 -2.10
C GLY A 73 -11.72 18.48 -3.62
N VAL A 74 -12.54 17.58 -4.17
CA VAL A 74 -12.63 17.35 -5.63
C VAL A 74 -14.02 17.76 -6.12
N ILE A 75 -14.09 18.65 -7.12
CA ILE A 75 -15.33 19.02 -7.79
C ILE A 75 -15.19 18.84 -9.29
N GLN A 76 -16.06 18.03 -9.90
CA GLN A 76 -16.14 17.87 -11.34
C GLN A 76 -17.29 18.70 -11.92
N GLY A 77 -16.97 19.59 -12.85
CA GLY A 77 -17.94 20.42 -13.56
C GLY A 77 -18.49 19.71 -14.79
N GLY A 78 -19.62 19.01 -14.65
CA GLY A 78 -20.29 18.33 -15.77
C GLY A 78 -19.91 16.86 -15.92
N GLY A 79 -19.94 16.34 -17.16
CA GLY A 79 -19.71 14.93 -17.47
C GLY A 79 -18.23 14.51 -17.46
N LEU A 80 -17.98 13.25 -17.85
CA LEU A 80 -16.62 12.71 -17.99
C LEU A 80 -15.77 13.56 -18.95
N GLY A 81 -14.51 13.79 -18.58
CA GLY A 81 -13.55 14.59 -19.36
C GLY A 81 -13.75 16.11 -19.29
N GLN A 82 -14.77 16.58 -18.56
CA GLN A 82 -14.94 18.01 -18.30
C GLN A 82 -14.01 18.50 -17.17
N GLN A 83 -13.99 19.81 -16.95
CA GLN A 83 -13.10 20.45 -15.99
C GLN A 83 -13.29 19.91 -14.57
N THR A 84 -12.19 19.52 -13.93
CA THR A 84 -12.14 19.14 -12.51
C THR A 84 -11.35 20.20 -11.74
N SER A 85 -11.85 20.60 -10.57
CA SER A 85 -11.23 21.57 -9.67
C SER A 85 -10.87 20.90 -8.34
N LEU A 86 -9.73 21.29 -7.78
CA LEU A 86 -9.15 20.75 -6.55
C LEU A 86 -8.86 21.91 -5.58
N PHE A 87 -9.12 21.72 -4.28
CA PHE A 87 -8.81 22.69 -3.22
C PHE A 87 -8.58 22.03 -1.86
#